data_AF-A0A6C0HH81-F1
#
_entry.id   AF-A0A6C0HH81-F1
#
_cell.length_a   1.000
_cell.length_b   1.000
_cell.length_c   1.000
_cell.angle_alpha   90.00
_cell.angle_beta   90.00
_cell.angle_gamma   90.00
#
_symmetry.space_group_name_H-M   'P 1'
#
loop_
_entity.id
_entity.type
_entity.pdbx_description
1 polymer ?
#
loop_
_entity_poly.entity_id
_entity_poly.type
_entity_poly.pdbx_seq_one_letter_code
_entity_poly.pdbx_strand_id
1 'polypeptide(L)'
;MKIPESLKSLSSVELVLFLAFVLYVILPINTPEYMKPFINSPIGLLFFFCVTVALFAYTNPILGVLYILVVYEALRRSSDTFKNPRAVVLEYEPSQRNKDSTLQKMNPVRNEKTVEEEVIAVRAPINKTPTIEIVQTSFKPVSKTIEGASPY
;
A
#
# COMPACT_ATOMS: atom_id res chain seq x y z
N MET A 1 -44.56 -1.27 14.43
CA MET A 1 -43.19 -0.74 14.63
C MET A 1 -43.28 0.77 14.84
N LYS A 2 -42.65 1.32 15.88
CA LYS A 2 -42.61 2.78 16.10
C LYS A 2 -41.57 3.36 15.16
N ILE A 3 -42.01 4.20 14.23
CA ILE A 3 -41.12 4.93 13.32
C ILE A 3 -40.44 6.03 14.17
N PRO A 4 -39.11 6.18 14.11
CA PRO A 4 -38.41 7.22 14.88
C PRO A 4 -38.95 8.61 14.51
N GLU A 5 -39.10 9.48 15.52
CA GLU A 5 -39.63 10.85 15.34
C GLU A 5 -38.84 11.67 14.32
N SER A 6 -37.54 11.38 14.17
CA SER A 6 -36.65 12.01 13.20
C SER A 6 -36.99 11.73 11.73
N LEU A 7 -37.78 10.68 11.43
CA LEU A 7 -38.29 10.43 10.08
C LEU A 7 -39.63 11.14 9.82
N LYS A 8 -40.36 11.54 10.87
CA LYS A 8 -41.62 12.27 10.73
C LYS A 8 -41.41 13.76 10.44
N SER A 9 -40.23 14.31 10.74
CA SER A 9 -39.87 15.70 10.44
C SER A 9 -39.41 15.93 9.01
N LEU A 10 -39.37 14.87 8.17
CA LEU A 10 -38.95 14.97 6.78
C LEU A 10 -40.11 15.46 5.90
N SER A 11 -39.81 16.39 5.00
CA SER A 11 -40.73 16.76 3.91
C SER A 11 -40.90 15.60 2.92
N SER A 12 -42.02 15.56 2.18
CA SER A 12 -42.29 14.52 1.17
C SER A 12 -41.13 14.37 0.15
N VAL A 13 -40.49 15.47 -0.21
CA VAL A 13 -39.34 15.47 -1.14
C VAL A 13 -38.08 14.87 -0.48
N GLU A 14 -37.83 15.23 0.78
CA GLU A 14 -36.69 14.70 1.54
C GLU A 14 -36.85 13.21 1.82
N LEU A 15 -38.07 12.73 1.99
CA LEU A 15 -38.38 11.31 2.18
C LEU A 15 -38.07 10.50 0.91
N VAL A 16 -38.40 11.03 -0.27
CA VAL A 16 -38.04 10.39 -1.55
C VAL A 16 -36.52 10.36 -1.73
N LEU A 17 -35.84 11.46 -1.43
CA LEU A 17 -34.37 11.54 -1.51
C LEU A 17 -33.69 10.57 -0.53
N PHE A 18 -34.19 10.51 0.70
CA PHE A 18 -33.73 9.56 1.72
C PHE A 18 -33.85 8.12 1.22
N LEU A 19 -35.01 7.74 0.67
CA LEU A 19 -35.22 6.40 0.14
C LEU A 19 -34.27 6.10 -1.02
N ALA A 20 -34.05 7.06 -1.92
CA ALA A 20 -33.11 6.91 -3.04
C ALA A 20 -31.66 6.67 -2.56
N PHE A 21 -31.22 7.40 -1.54
CA PHE A 21 -29.90 7.21 -0.93
C PHE A 21 -29.76 5.85 -0.25
N VAL A 22 -30.76 5.43 0.51
CA VAL A 22 -30.76 4.10 1.14
C VAL A 22 -30.70 3.00 0.07
N LEU A 23 -31.50 3.11 -0.99
CA LEU A 23 -31.48 2.15 -2.10
C LEU A 23 -30.11 2.12 -2.80
N TYR A 24 -29.48 3.28 -3.02
CA TYR A 24 -28.16 3.33 -3.63
C TYR A 24 -27.08 2.64 -2.79
N VAL A 25 -27.11 2.83 -1.46
CA VAL A 25 -26.16 2.20 -0.54
C VAL A 25 -26.35 0.69 -0.51
N ILE A 26 -27.60 0.20 -0.49
CA ILE A 26 -27.90 -1.24 -0.42
C ILE A 26 -27.64 -1.94 -1.75
N LEU A 27 -28.01 -1.31 -2.87
CA LEU A 27 -27.88 -1.93 -4.20
C LEU A 27 -26.44 -1.79 -4.72
N PRO A 28 -25.79 -2.88 -5.13
CA PRO A 28 -24.46 -2.85 -5.74
C PRO A 28 -24.54 -2.39 -7.20
N ILE A 29 -24.96 -1.14 -7.41
CA ILE A 29 -25.02 -0.50 -8.72
C ILE A 29 -23.60 -0.06 -9.09
N ASN A 30 -23.03 -0.70 -10.10
CA ASN A 30 -21.72 -0.35 -10.63
C ASN A 30 -21.78 0.98 -11.39
N THR A 31 -20.86 1.88 -11.09
CA THR A 31 -20.69 3.13 -11.83
C THR A 31 -20.19 2.83 -13.24
N PRO A 32 -20.87 3.31 -14.31
CA PRO A 32 -20.43 3.12 -15.69
C PRO A 32 -19.02 3.66 -15.91
N GLU A 33 -18.24 2.99 -16.77
CA GLU A 33 -16.81 3.29 -16.98
C GLU A 33 -16.55 4.75 -17.39
N TYR A 34 -17.44 5.33 -18.21
CA TYR A 34 -17.34 6.72 -18.66
C TYR A 34 -17.58 7.76 -17.54
N MET A 35 -18.27 7.41 -16.44
CA MET A 35 -18.53 8.32 -15.32
C MET A 35 -17.41 8.34 -14.28
N LYS A 36 -16.66 7.23 -14.17
CA LYS A 36 -15.58 7.07 -13.19
C LYS A 36 -14.53 8.19 -13.21
N PRO A 37 -14.02 8.68 -14.36
CA PRO A 37 -13.05 9.77 -14.35
C PRO A 37 -13.63 11.08 -13.80
N PHE A 38 -14.93 11.35 -13.99
CA PHE A 38 -15.56 12.55 -13.44
C PHE A 38 -15.68 12.49 -11.92
N ILE A 39 -16.12 11.36 -11.38
CA ILE A 39 -16.28 11.14 -9.94
C ILE A 39 -14.94 11.20 -9.21
N ASN A 40 -13.89 10.58 -9.78
CA ASN A 40 -12.56 10.54 -9.18
C ASN A 40 -11.70 11.79 -9.47
N SER A 41 -12.20 12.75 -10.25
CA SER A 41 -11.48 13.97 -10.53
C SER A 41 -11.48 14.92 -9.32
N PRO A 42 -10.47 15.79 -9.16
CA PRO A 42 -10.49 16.83 -8.12
C PRO A 42 -11.74 17.73 -8.18
N ILE A 43 -12.24 17.98 -9.39
CA ILE A 43 -13.47 18.76 -9.63
C ILE A 43 -14.70 18.00 -9.14
N GLY A 44 -14.78 16.69 -9.39
CA GLY A 44 -15.86 15.83 -8.90
C GLY A 44 -15.90 15.76 -7.37
N LEU A 45 -14.74 15.61 -6.74
CA LEU A 45 -14.61 15.63 -5.28
C LEU A 45 -15.07 16.96 -4.68
N LEU A 46 -14.68 18.09 -5.29
CA LEU A 46 -15.13 19.40 -4.87
C LEU A 46 -16.65 19.57 -5.02
N PHE A 47 -17.22 19.05 -6.11
CA PHE A 47 -18.67 19.04 -6.32
C PHE A 47 -19.39 18.25 -5.22
N PHE A 48 -18.95 17.02 -4.91
CA PHE A 48 -19.54 16.22 -3.83
C PHE A 48 -19.44 16.93 -2.47
N PHE A 49 -18.32 17.59 -2.20
CA PHE A 49 -18.14 18.38 -0.99
C PHE A 49 -19.14 19.55 -0.91
N CYS A 50 -19.29 20.33 -1.98
CA CYS A 50 -20.26 21.43 -2.04
C CYS A 50 -21.69 20.94 -1.82
N VAL A 51 -22.09 19.83 -2.45
CA VAL A 51 -23.42 19.24 -2.26
C VAL A 51 -23.61 18.76 -0.81
N THR A 52 -22.58 18.17 -0.20
CA THR A 52 -22.64 17.74 1.21
C THR A 52 -22.90 18.92 2.13
N VAL A 53 -22.15 20.02 1.95
CA VAL A 53 -22.35 21.26 2.74
C VAL A 53 -23.75 21.83 2.51
N ALA A 54 -24.24 21.86 1.27
CA ALA A 54 -25.59 22.32 0.96
C ALA A 54 -26.67 21.46 1.64
N LEU A 55 -26.51 20.14 1.68
CA LEU A 55 -27.45 19.26 2.38
C LEU A 55 -27.50 19.58 3.89
N PHE A 56 -26.36 19.80 4.53
CA PHE A 56 -26.33 20.17 5.95
C PHE A 56 -26.90 21.57 6.22
N ALA A 57 -26.75 22.51 5.28
CA ALA A 57 -27.21 23.87 5.46
C ALA A 57 -28.72 24.04 5.22
N TYR A 58 -29.29 23.30 4.26
CA TYR A 58 -30.66 23.53 3.77
C TYR A 58 -31.64 22.39 4.05
N THR A 59 -31.18 21.22 4.49
CA THR A 59 -32.05 20.04 4.73
C THR A 59 -31.82 19.45 6.12
N ASN A 60 -32.61 18.43 6.46
CA ASN A 60 -32.42 17.68 7.70
C ASN A 60 -31.00 17.06 7.79
N PRO A 61 -30.28 17.22 8.92
CA PRO A 61 -28.87 16.80 9.04
C PRO A 61 -28.67 15.29 8.85
N ILE A 62 -29.70 14.49 9.09
CA ILE A 62 -29.69 13.04 8.84
C ILE A 62 -29.47 12.72 7.36
N LEU A 63 -30.06 13.51 6.45
CA LEU A 63 -29.81 13.34 5.01
C LEU A 63 -28.35 13.65 4.67
N GLY A 64 -27.76 14.67 5.28
CA GLY A 64 -26.34 15.02 5.08
C GLY A 64 -25.41 13.88 5.48
N VAL A 65 -25.64 13.28 6.65
CA VAL A 65 -24.85 12.12 7.11
C VAL A 65 -25.03 10.92 6.18
N LEU A 66 -26.26 10.65 5.75
CA LEU A 66 -26.53 9.56 4.80
C LEU A 66 -25.87 9.81 3.45
N TYR A 67 -25.85 11.06 2.99
CA TYR A 67 -25.21 11.43 1.72
C TYR A 67 -23.70 11.24 1.75
N ILE A 68 -23.04 11.45 2.90
CA ILE A 68 -21.61 11.10 3.04
C ILE A 68 -21.38 9.62 2.75
N LEU A 69 -22.26 8.73 3.20
CA LEU A 69 -22.16 7.29 2.91
C LEU A 69 -22.40 7.01 1.42
N VAL A 70 -23.33 7.71 0.79
CA VAL A 70 -23.58 7.62 -0.66
C VAL A 70 -22.35 8.03 -1.46
N VAL A 71 -21.73 9.18 -1.12
CA VAL A 71 -20.50 9.65 -1.77
C VAL A 71 -19.37 8.67 -1.54
N TYR A 72 -19.21 8.15 -0.32
CA TYR A 72 -18.21 7.12 -0.02
C TYR A 72 -18.41 5.86 -0.88
N GLU A 73 -19.63 5.34 -0.99
CA GLU A 73 -19.94 4.19 -1.84
C GLU A 73 -19.70 4.50 -3.33
N ALA A 74 -20.06 5.69 -3.80
CA ALA A 74 -19.80 6.11 -5.18
C ALA A 74 -18.30 6.14 -5.49
N LEU A 75 -17.48 6.72 -4.61
CA LEU A 75 -16.02 6.78 -4.72
C LEU A 75 -15.38 5.40 -4.64
N ARG A 76 -15.85 4.57 -3.71
CA ARG A 76 -15.37 3.19 -3.54
C ARG A 76 -15.61 2.38 -4.81
N ARG A 77 -16.81 2.48 -5.40
CA ARG A 77 -17.17 1.79 -6.65
C ARG A 77 -16.47 2.35 -7.89
N SER A 78 -16.12 3.63 -7.91
CA SER A 78 -15.36 4.23 -9.02
C SER A 78 -13.85 4.01 -8.89
N SER A 79 -13.35 3.64 -7.72
CA SER A 79 -11.92 3.48 -7.46
C SER A 79 -11.26 2.33 -8.25
N ASP A 80 -12.03 1.36 -8.74
CA ASP A 80 -11.51 0.24 -9.54
C ASP A 80 -10.85 0.67 -10.88
N THR A 81 -11.15 1.87 -11.38
CA THR A 81 -10.62 2.35 -12.66
C THR A 81 -9.35 3.18 -12.52
N PHE A 82 -9.05 3.72 -11.33
CA PHE A 82 -7.66 4.06 -11.07
C PHE A 82 -6.95 2.73 -10.87
N LYS A 83 -6.45 2.18 -11.97
CA LYS A 83 -5.28 1.33 -12.02
C LYS A 83 -4.28 1.90 -11.01
N ASN A 84 -4.37 1.43 -9.77
CA ASN A 84 -3.50 1.83 -8.68
C ASN A 84 -2.09 1.71 -9.28
N PRO A 85 -1.17 2.67 -9.16
CA PRO A 85 0.18 2.48 -9.69
C PRO A 85 0.78 1.17 -9.16
N ARG A 86 0.39 0.75 -7.94
CA ARG A 86 0.64 -0.60 -7.41
C ARG A 86 -0.04 -1.73 -8.17
N ALA A 87 -1.30 -1.59 -8.57
CA ALA A 87 -2.03 -2.59 -9.35
C ALA A 87 -1.49 -2.72 -10.79
N VAL A 88 -1.04 -1.63 -11.42
CA VAL A 88 -0.33 -1.68 -12.72
C VAL A 88 1.00 -2.38 -12.56
N VAL A 89 1.79 -2.00 -11.55
CA VAL A 89 3.06 -2.67 -11.26
C VAL A 89 2.84 -4.15 -10.99
N LEU A 90 1.80 -4.54 -10.24
CA LEU A 90 1.43 -5.94 -10.00
C LEU A 90 0.97 -6.69 -11.26
N GLU A 91 0.35 -6.01 -12.22
CA GLU A 91 -0.09 -6.60 -13.50
C GLU A 91 1.12 -7.00 -14.37
N TYR A 92 2.22 -6.25 -14.28
CA TYR A 92 3.46 -6.50 -15.04
C TYR A 92 4.61 -7.11 -14.24
N GLU A 93 4.50 -7.17 -12.91
CA GLU A 93 5.54 -7.74 -12.05
C GLU A 93 5.32 -9.24 -11.89
N PRO A 94 6.24 -10.10 -12.40
CA PRO A 94 6.12 -11.53 -12.20
C PRO A 94 6.16 -11.86 -10.70
N SER A 95 5.28 -12.75 -10.26
CA SER A 95 5.31 -13.27 -8.88
C SER A 95 6.71 -13.79 -8.52
N GLN A 96 7.06 -13.78 -7.23
CA GLN A 96 8.35 -14.29 -6.76
C GLN A 96 8.62 -15.71 -7.29
N ARG A 97 7.59 -16.56 -7.35
CA ARG A 97 7.66 -17.90 -7.92
C ARG A 97 8.06 -17.90 -9.40
N ASN A 98 7.52 -16.98 -10.19
CA ASN A 98 7.88 -16.85 -11.61
C ASN A 98 9.32 -16.33 -11.77
N LYS A 99 9.72 -15.34 -10.96
CA LYS A 99 11.11 -14.84 -10.90
C LYS A 99 12.07 -15.98 -10.56
N ASP A 100 11.81 -16.73 -9.49
CA ASP A 100 12.63 -17.86 -9.05
C ASP A 100 12.72 -18.95 -10.14
N SER A 101 11.61 -19.28 -10.80
CA SER A 101 11.62 -20.25 -11.90
C SER A 101 12.46 -19.78 -13.10
N THR A 102 12.48 -18.47 -13.36
CA THR A 102 13.25 -17.86 -14.45
C THR A 102 14.73 -17.84 -14.10
N LEU A 103 15.06 -17.44 -12.87
CA LEU A 103 16.43 -17.45 -12.35
C LEU A 103 17.01 -18.86 -12.33
N GLN A 104 16.24 -19.87 -11.93
CA GLN A 104 16.67 -21.27 -11.98
C GLN A 104 16.91 -21.75 -13.42
N LYS A 105 16.09 -21.34 -14.39
CA LYS A 105 16.32 -21.66 -15.81
C LYS A 105 17.56 -20.96 -16.37
N MET A 106 17.83 -19.73 -15.95
CA MET A 106 19.00 -18.95 -16.41
C MET A 106 20.30 -19.36 -15.72
N ASN A 107 20.23 -19.95 -14.53
CA ASN A 107 21.38 -20.46 -13.79
C ASN A 107 21.23 -21.97 -13.51
N PRO A 108 21.34 -22.84 -14.53
CA PRO A 108 21.36 -24.27 -14.30
C PRO A 108 22.55 -24.62 -13.41
N VAL A 109 22.33 -25.48 -12.41
CA VAL A 109 23.42 -25.99 -11.56
C VAL A 109 24.43 -26.68 -12.47
N ARG A 110 25.64 -26.12 -12.52
CA ARG A 110 26.73 -26.72 -13.29
C ARG A 110 27.21 -27.95 -12.53
N ASN A 111 27.13 -29.11 -13.17
CA ASN A 111 27.59 -30.38 -12.58
C ASN A 111 29.13 -30.49 -12.57
N GLU A 112 29.81 -29.65 -13.34
CA GLU A 112 31.26 -29.67 -13.51
C GLU A 112 31.84 -28.32 -13.10
N LYS A 113 32.92 -28.35 -12.32
CA LYS A 113 33.66 -27.16 -11.92
C LYS A 113 34.38 -26.60 -13.12
N THR A 114 34.43 -25.27 -13.24
CA THR A 114 35.22 -24.67 -14.31
C THR A 114 36.71 -24.77 -14.01
N VAL A 115 37.55 -24.65 -15.05
CA VAL A 115 39.01 -24.68 -14.90
C VAL A 115 39.48 -23.56 -13.98
N GLU A 116 38.84 -22.40 -14.04
CA GLU A 116 39.12 -21.26 -13.16
C GLU A 116 38.76 -21.59 -11.71
N GLU A 117 37.60 -22.22 -11.46
CA GLU A 117 37.21 -22.66 -10.12
C GLU A 117 38.17 -23.71 -9.54
N GLU A 118 38.66 -24.65 -10.37
CA GLU A 118 39.66 -25.64 -9.97
C GLU A 118 41.00 -24.97 -9.63
N VAL A 119 41.46 -24.04 -10.46
CA VAL A 119 42.69 -23.28 -10.22
C VAL A 119 42.57 -22.44 -8.95
N ILE A 120 41.43 -21.80 -8.71
CA ILE A 120 41.16 -21.03 -7.50
C ILE A 120 41.14 -21.95 -6.28
N ALA A 121 40.51 -23.13 -6.35
CA ALA A 121 40.51 -24.08 -5.25
C ALA A 121 41.93 -24.57 -4.87
N VAL A 122 42.81 -24.72 -5.86
CA VAL A 122 44.21 -25.13 -5.64
C VAL A 122 45.05 -23.95 -5.11
N ARG A 123 44.88 -22.76 -5.68
CA ARG A 123 45.79 -21.61 -5.46
C ARG A 123 45.32 -20.60 -4.42
N ALA A 124 44.03 -20.55 -4.11
CA ALA A 124 43.53 -19.62 -3.10
C ALA A 124 43.71 -20.22 -1.69
N PRO A 125 44.36 -19.50 -0.75
CA PRO A 125 44.50 -19.93 0.63
C PRO A 125 43.21 -19.64 1.43
N ILE A 126 42.08 -20.19 0.98
CA ILE A 126 40.79 -20.03 1.67
C ILE A 126 40.62 -21.24 2.59
N ASN A 127 40.45 -21.00 3.89
CA ASN A 127 40.29 -22.02 4.94
C ASN A 127 41.46 -22.99 5.14
N LYS A 128 42.68 -22.64 4.70
CA LYS A 128 43.92 -23.40 5.01
C LYS A 128 44.77 -22.74 6.10
N THR A 129 44.20 -21.84 6.88
CA THR A 129 44.83 -21.43 8.14
C THR A 129 44.74 -22.60 9.11
N PRO A 130 45.86 -23.07 9.71
CA PRO A 130 45.76 -23.95 10.86
C PRO A 130 44.86 -23.27 11.89
N THR A 131 44.08 -24.07 12.65
CA THR A 131 43.24 -23.61 13.76
C THR A 131 43.89 -22.42 14.43
N ILE A 132 43.21 -21.27 14.46
CA ILE A 132 43.73 -20.06 15.11
C ILE A 132 43.93 -20.45 16.57
N GLU A 133 45.16 -20.80 16.95
CA GLU A 133 45.54 -20.84 18.34
C GLU A 133 45.47 -19.38 18.80
N ILE A 134 44.33 -19.03 19.41
CA ILE A 134 44.16 -17.74 20.06
C ILE A 134 45.10 -17.78 21.27
N VAL A 135 46.36 -17.43 21.04
CA VAL A 135 47.32 -17.22 22.12
C VAL A 135 46.79 -16.02 22.90
N GLN A 136 46.17 -16.29 24.06
CA GLN A 136 45.75 -15.25 24.97
C GLN A 136 47.01 -14.62 25.59
N THR A 137 47.58 -13.65 24.89
CA THR A 137 48.68 -12.86 25.45
C THR A 137 48.12 -11.94 26.53
N SER A 138 48.80 -11.83 27.67
CA SER A 138 48.49 -10.84 28.70
C SER A 138 48.92 -9.41 28.31
N PHE A 139 49.30 -9.20 27.05
CA PHE A 139 49.80 -7.92 26.57
C PHE A 139 48.65 -6.94 26.41
N LYS A 140 48.58 -5.96 27.30
CA LYS A 140 47.69 -4.80 27.19
C LYS A 140 48.51 -3.62 26.65
N PRO A 141 48.37 -3.24 25.37
CA PRO A 141 49.04 -2.05 24.87
C PRO A 141 48.46 -0.83 25.59
N VAL A 142 49.27 -0.20 26.44
CA VAL A 142 48.98 1.13 26.98
C VAL A 142 49.64 2.15 26.07
N SER A 143 48.85 3.10 25.56
CA SER A 143 49.38 4.22 24.81
C SER A 143 50.25 5.07 25.74
N LYS A 144 51.40 5.54 25.23
CA LYS A 144 52.22 6.51 25.96
C LYS A 144 51.45 7.84 25.99
N THR A 145 51.29 8.42 27.17
CA THR A 145 50.61 9.70 27.35
C THR A 145 51.29 10.75 26.48
N ILE A 146 50.59 11.26 25.48
CA ILE A 146 51.10 12.33 24.62
C ILE A 146 50.85 13.63 25.39
N GLU A 147 51.91 14.33 25.81
CA GLU A 147 51.77 15.62 26.46
C GLU A 147 51.10 16.60 25.48
N GLY A 148 49.88 17.03 25.80
CA GLY A 148 49.16 18.09 25.07
C GLY A 148 47.87 17.69 24.34
N ALA A 149 47.41 16.45 24.42
CA ALA A 149 46.06 16.09 23.94
C ALA A 149 45.04 16.07 25.09
N SER A 150 43.95 16.81 24.91
CA SER A 150 42.82 16.89 25.87
C SER A 150 42.07 15.55 25.95
N PRO A 151 41.66 15.10 27.16
CA PRO A 151 40.91 13.87 27.32
C PRO A 151 39.43 14.15 27.07
N TYR A 152 38.96 13.84 25.87
CA TYR A 152 37.55 13.59 25.59
C TYR A 152 37.43 12.27 24.85
#